data_AF-T0Z1X8-F1
#
_entry.id   AF-T0Z1X8-F1
#
_cell.length_a   1.000
_cell.length_b   1.000
_cell.length_c   1.000
_cell.angle_alpha   90.00
_cell.angle_beta   90.00
_cell.angle_gamma   90.00
#
_symmetry.space_group_name_H-M   'P 1'
#
loop_
_entity.id
_entity.type
_entity.pdbx_description
1 polymer ?
#
loop_
_entity_poly.entity_id
_entity_poly.type
_entity_poly.pdbx_seq_one_letter_code
_entity_poly.pdbx_strand_id
1 'polypeptide(L)'
;MASGHPVLLPPPASLPYDAAMPQEDSPMPHPDPSLSIILPAKDEGSILPALLLRIRALYPEAELIVVDDGSTDQTAQVAREAGARVVSHPYSLGNGAAVKSGAR
;
A
#
# COMPACT_ATOMS: atom_id res chain seq x y z
N MET A 1 25.44 11.83 48.17
CA MET A 1 24.65 10.61 47.91
C MET A 1 23.24 11.07 47.61
N ALA A 2 22.78 10.79 46.39
CA ALA A 2 21.55 11.30 45.81
C ALA A 2 20.36 10.38 46.13
N SER A 3 19.18 10.96 46.33
CA SER A 3 17.92 10.31 45.98
C SER A 3 16.79 11.34 45.93
N GLY A 4 16.60 11.94 44.75
CA GLY A 4 15.35 12.63 44.42
C GLY A 4 14.22 11.58 44.39
N HIS A 5 13.16 11.82 45.15
CA HIS A 5 11.95 11.02 45.06
C HIS A 5 11.24 11.35 43.74
N PRO A 6 10.83 10.36 42.93
CA PRO A 6 9.99 10.62 41.76
C PRO A 6 8.62 11.10 42.24
N VAL A 7 8.19 12.28 41.79
CA VAL A 7 6.82 12.75 41.98
C VAL A 7 5.92 11.88 41.11
N LEU A 8 5.23 10.94 41.74
CA LEU A 8 4.20 10.13 41.09
C LEU A 8 3.00 11.04 40.80
N LEU A 9 2.79 11.38 39.52
CA LEU A 9 1.57 12.05 39.09
C LEU A 9 0.37 11.12 39.37
N PRO A 10 -0.77 11.63 39.84
CA PRO A 10 -1.96 10.81 40.03
C PRO A 10 -2.43 10.24 38.68
N PRO A 11 -3.03 9.04 38.65
CA PRO A 11 -3.65 8.50 37.44
C PRO A 11 -4.75 9.47 36.97
N PRO A 12 -4.95 9.64 35.65
CA PRO A 12 -6.03 10.48 35.14
C PRO A 12 -7.38 9.96 35.67
N ALA A 13 -8.25 10.88 36.08
CA ALA A 13 -9.58 10.56 36.57
C ALA A 13 -10.33 9.74 35.49
N SER A 14 -10.94 8.63 35.92
CA SER A 14 -11.72 7.73 35.08
C SER A 14 -12.88 8.47 34.43
N LEU A 15 -12.75 8.75 33.13
CA LEU A 15 -13.87 9.14 32.28
C LEU A 15 -14.80 7.92 32.13
N PRO A 16 -16.13 8.11 32.11
CA PRO A 16 -17.07 7.00 31.96
C PRO A 16 -16.85 6.33 30.60
N TYR A 17 -16.59 5.03 30.67
CA TYR A 17 -16.27 4.08 29.59
C TYR A 17 -17.49 3.70 28.72
N ASP A 18 -18.59 4.47 28.76
CA ASP A 18 -19.85 4.10 28.12
C ASP A 18 -20.38 5.22 27.19
N ALA A 19 -19.95 5.17 25.94
CA ALA A 19 -20.78 5.45 24.76
C ALA A 19 -20.05 4.97 23.49
N ALA A 20 -20.21 3.67 23.20
CA ALA A 20 -19.93 3.00 21.92
C ALA A 20 -18.52 3.18 21.33
N MET A 21 -17.55 2.44 21.89
CA MET A 21 -16.36 2.06 21.12
C MET A 21 -16.79 1.17 19.94
N PRO A 22 -16.54 1.55 18.68
CA PRO A 22 -16.58 0.57 17.60
C PRO A 22 -15.47 -0.45 17.84
N GLN A 23 -15.80 -1.72 17.67
CA GLN A 23 -14.91 -2.86 17.93
C GLN A 23 -13.57 -2.71 17.17
N GLU A 24 -12.45 -2.89 17.87
CA GLU A 24 -11.05 -2.75 17.39
C GLU A 24 -10.62 -3.76 16.32
N ASP A 25 -11.54 -4.32 15.54
CA ASP A 25 -11.27 -5.22 14.40
C ASP A 25 -11.66 -4.59 13.04
N SER A 26 -12.07 -3.31 13.04
CA SER A 26 -12.20 -2.57 11.78
C SER A 26 -10.82 -2.09 11.35
N PRO A 27 -10.35 -2.36 10.12
CA PRO A 27 -9.12 -1.74 9.63
C PRO A 27 -9.31 -0.23 9.76
N MET A 28 -8.47 0.40 10.59
CA MET A 28 -8.37 1.85 10.66
C MET A 28 -8.35 2.37 9.22
N PRO A 29 -9.14 3.40 8.86
CA PRO A 29 -9.01 3.99 7.54
C PRO A 29 -7.54 4.41 7.41
N HIS A 30 -6.78 3.64 6.62
CA HIS A 30 -5.49 4.09 6.18
C HIS A 30 -5.80 5.43 5.50
N PRO A 31 -5.21 6.55 5.97
CA PRO A 31 -5.37 7.80 5.25
C PRO A 31 -5.02 7.49 3.81
N ASP A 32 -5.87 7.95 2.86
CA ASP A 32 -5.65 7.68 1.44
C ASP A 32 -4.16 7.81 1.13
N PRO A 33 -3.56 6.81 0.46
CA PRO A 33 -2.12 6.76 0.30
C PRO A 33 -1.64 8.10 -0.26
N SER A 34 -0.75 8.77 0.46
CA SER A 34 -0.23 10.08 0.05
C SER A 34 0.52 10.02 -1.30
N LEU A 35 0.83 8.82 -1.78
CA LEU A 35 1.51 8.53 -3.02
C LEU A 35 0.99 7.21 -3.62
N SER A 36 0.51 7.28 -4.86
CA SER A 36 0.28 6.11 -5.72
C SER A 36 1.33 6.07 -6.82
N ILE A 37 1.93 4.90 -7.03
CA ILE A 37 2.93 4.62 -8.06
C ILE A 37 2.30 3.68 -9.09
N ILE A 38 2.18 4.17 -10.32
CA ILE A 38 1.56 3.44 -11.44
C ILE A 38 2.65 2.94 -12.37
N LEU A 39 2.65 1.64 -12.63
CA LEU A 39 3.61 0.93 -13.48
C LEU A 39 2.89 0.26 -14.63
N PRO A 40 2.84 0.89 -15.81
CA PRO A 40 2.50 0.21 -17.05
C PRO A 40 3.48 -0.93 -17.30
N ALA A 41 2.98 -2.13 -17.57
CA ALA A 41 3.80 -3.31 -17.82
C ALA A 41 3.22 -4.13 -18.97
N LYS A 42 4.10 -4.69 -19.81
CA LYS A 42 3.74 -5.65 -20.85
C LYS A 42 4.91 -6.60 -21.09
N ASP A 43 4.70 -7.88 -20.81
CA ASP A 43 5.72 -8.93 -20.98
C ASP A 43 7.04 -8.66 -20.19
N GLU A 44 6.90 -8.13 -18.96
CA GLU A 44 7.98 -7.70 -18.05
C GLU A 44 8.19 -8.66 -16.87
N GLY A 45 7.63 -9.88 -16.90
CA GLY A 45 7.55 -10.78 -15.75
C GLY A 45 8.91 -11.17 -15.13
N SER A 46 9.98 -11.08 -15.92
CA SER A 46 11.35 -11.37 -15.47
C SER A 46 11.99 -10.23 -14.66
N ILE A 47 11.61 -8.98 -14.95
CA ILE A 47 12.27 -7.76 -14.42
C ILE A 47 11.40 -7.11 -13.34
N LEU A 48 10.09 -7.16 -13.54
CA LEU A 48 9.10 -6.53 -12.68
C LEU A 48 9.26 -6.86 -11.18
N PRO A 49 9.55 -8.11 -10.76
CA PRO A 49 9.69 -8.43 -9.33
C PRO A 49 10.78 -7.64 -8.63
N ALA A 50 11.95 -7.49 -9.27
CA ALA A 50 13.08 -6.76 -8.68
C ALA A 50 12.77 -5.26 -8.54
N LEU A 51 12.07 -4.69 -9.53
CA LEU A 51 11.62 -3.30 -9.49
C LEU A 51 10.59 -3.07 -8.37
N LEU A 52 9.57 -3.92 -8.28
CA LEU A 52 8.52 -3.81 -7.26
C LEU A 52 9.09 -3.92 -5.84
N LEU A 53 10.03 -4.84 -5.61
CA LEU A 53 10.73 -4.97 -4.33
C LEU A 53 11.49 -3.69 -3.97
N ARG A 54 12.19 -3.09 -4.94
CA ARG A 54 12.95 -1.86 -4.71
C ARG A 54 12.03 -0.67 -4.41
N ILE A 55 10.91 -0.55 -5.11
CA ILE A 55 9.94 0.51 -4.89
C ILE A 55 9.31 0.37 -3.49
N ARG A 56 8.89 -0.84 -3.09
CA ARG A 56 8.39 -1.10 -1.73
C ARG A 56 9.40 -0.74 -0.65
N ALA A 57 10.68 -1.02 -0.86
CA ALA A 57 11.73 -0.68 0.10
C ALA A 57 11.93 0.85 0.26
N LEU A 58 11.71 1.63 -0.80
CA LEU A 58 11.86 3.09 -0.78
C LEU A 58 10.58 3.81 -0.33
N TYR A 59 9.41 3.22 -0.64
CA TYR A 59 8.09 3.80 -0.42
C TYR A 59 7.15 2.74 0.18
N PRO A 60 7.37 2.34 1.45
CA PRO A 60 6.60 1.26 2.07
C PRO A 60 5.10 1.56 2.13
N GLU A 61 4.75 2.83 2.39
CA GLU A 61 3.37 3.32 2.52
C GLU A 61 2.70 3.67 1.17
N ALA A 62 3.42 3.59 0.05
CA ALA A 62 2.84 3.93 -1.26
C ALA A 62 1.89 2.84 -1.76
N GLU A 63 0.84 3.25 -2.46
CA GLU A 63 0.04 2.33 -3.25
C GLU A 63 0.80 1.96 -4.52
N LEU A 64 0.99 0.66 -4.78
CA LEU A 64 1.55 0.18 -6.03
C LEU A 64 0.46 -0.35 -6.93
N ILE A 65 0.36 0.24 -8.11
CA ILE A 65 -0.59 -0.15 -9.15
C ILE A 65 0.23 -0.60 -10.36
N VAL A 66 0.10 -1.86 -10.75
CA VAL A 66 0.64 -2.36 -12.02
C VAL A 66 -0.49 -2.44 -13.02
N VAL A 67 -0.30 -1.81 -14.18
CA VAL A 67 -1.25 -1.88 -15.28
C VAL A 67 -0.68 -2.82 -16.34
N ASP A 68 -1.18 -4.04 -16.33
CA ASP A 68 -0.83 -5.10 -17.26
C ASP A 68 -1.55 -4.86 -18.60
N ASP A 69 -0.81 -4.39 -19.60
CA ASP A 69 -1.32 -3.99 -20.91
C ASP A 69 -1.39 -5.18 -21.89
N GLY A 70 -2.06 -6.25 -21.46
CA GLY A 70 -2.27 -7.46 -22.26
C GLY A 70 -0.99 -8.29 -22.42
N SER A 71 -0.28 -8.55 -21.33
CA SER A 71 0.86 -9.46 -21.34
C SER A 71 0.44 -10.90 -21.67
N THR A 72 1.36 -11.63 -22.28
CA THR A 72 1.23 -13.05 -22.61
C THR A 72 2.09 -13.95 -21.71
N ASP A 73 2.92 -13.33 -20.88
CA ASP A 73 3.78 -13.99 -19.89
C ASP A 73 3.18 -13.94 -18.47
N GLN A 74 4.02 -14.15 -17.46
CA GLN A 74 3.66 -14.14 -16.05
C GLN A 74 3.62 -12.75 -15.39
N THR A 75 3.68 -11.64 -16.15
CA THR A 75 3.74 -10.26 -15.62
C THR A 75 2.65 -9.98 -14.58
N ALA A 76 1.39 -10.28 -14.89
CA ALA A 76 0.28 -10.02 -13.99
C ALA A 76 0.33 -10.88 -12.72
N GLN A 77 0.82 -12.11 -12.83
CA GLN A 77 0.95 -13.01 -11.70
C GLN A 77 2.01 -12.49 -10.73
N VAL A 78 3.23 -12.22 -11.23
CA VAL A 78 4.33 -11.76 -10.37
C VAL A 78 4.05 -10.40 -9.72
N ALA A 79 3.30 -9.53 -10.40
CA ALA A 79 2.85 -8.26 -9.83
C ALA A 79 1.93 -8.45 -8.61
N ARG A 80 0.97 -9.39 -8.69
CA ARG A 80 0.08 -9.72 -7.57
C ARG A 80 0.85 -10.35 -6.41
N GLU A 81 1.77 -11.27 -6.71
CA GLU A 81 2.61 -11.92 -5.70
C GLU A 81 3.51 -10.92 -4.95
N ALA A 82 3.95 -9.86 -5.63
CA ALA A 82 4.69 -8.75 -5.02
C ALA A 82 3.81 -7.76 -4.23
N GLY A 83 2.50 -8.01 -4.11
CA GLY A 83 1.58 -7.17 -3.35
C GLY A 83 1.20 -5.86 -4.04
N ALA A 84 1.25 -5.82 -5.38
CA ALA A 84 0.71 -4.69 -6.16
C ALA A 84 -0.77 -4.92 -6.52
N ARG A 85 -1.52 -3.82 -6.61
CA ARG A 85 -2.85 -3.82 -7.23
C ARG A 85 -2.68 -3.94 -8.74
N VAL A 86 -3.31 -4.93 -9.36
CA VAL A 86 -3.15 -5.19 -10.80
C VAL A 86 -4.41 -4.81 -11.57
N VAL A 87 -4.26 -3.94 -12.57
CA VAL A 87 -5.28 -3.60 -13.56
C VAL A 87 -4.87 -4.22 -14.89
N SER A 88 -5.66 -5.15 -15.43
CA SER A 88 -5.33 -5.84 -16.68
C SER A 88 -6.19 -5.36 -17.84
N HIS A 89 -5.57 -5.18 -19.00
CA HIS A 89 -6.24 -5.00 -20.29
C HIS A 89 -6.33 -6.33 -21.04
N PRO A 90 -7.42 -6.61 -21.78
CA PRO A 90 -7.57 -7.85 -22.54
C PRO A 90 -6.60 -7.95 -23.74
N TYR A 91 -6.08 -6.81 -24.21
CA TYR A 91 -5.06 -6.68 -25.24
C TYR A 91 -4.32 -5.36 -25.02
N SER A 92 -3.15 -5.22 -25.65
CA SER A 92 -2.32 -4.02 -25.50
C SER A 92 -2.98 -2.78 -26.10
N LEU A 93 -3.25 -1.80 -25.24
CA LEU A 93 -3.80 -0.48 -25.56
C LEU A 93 -2.71 0.59 -25.66
N GLY A 94 -1.47 0.25 -25.30
CA GLY A 94 -0.31 1.13 -25.30
C GLY A 94 -0.12 1.90 -23.99
N ASN A 95 1.10 2.40 -23.79
CA ASN A 95 1.54 3.02 -22.53
C ASN A 95 0.60 4.15 -22.05
N GLY A 96 0.18 5.03 -22.97
CA GLY A 96 -0.70 6.16 -22.61
C GLY A 96 -2.08 5.71 -22.11
N ALA A 97 -2.62 4.60 -22.61
CA ALA A 97 -3.86 4.03 -22.11
C ALA A 97 -3.63 3.37 -20.74
N ALA A 98 -2.53 2.63 -20.57
CA ALA A 98 -2.17 2.01 -19.30
C ALA A 98 -2.02 3.03 -18.17
N VAL A 99 -1.30 4.14 -18.39
CA VAL A 99 -1.18 5.21 -17.37
C VAL A 99 -2.55 5.79 -17.00
N LYS A 100 -3.43 6.02 -17.98
CA LYS A 100 -4.79 6.53 -17.72
C LYS A 100 -5.64 5.56 -16.94
N SER A 101 -5.52 4.26 -17.19
CA SER A 101 -6.24 3.22 -16.45
C SER A 101 -5.77 3.12 -15.00
N GLY A 102 -4.48 3.33 -14.74
CA GLY A 102 -3.94 3.29 -13.37
C GLY A 102 -4.18 4.57 -12.55
N ALA A 103 -4.36 5.72 -13.20
CA ALA A 103 -4.53 7.02 -12.54
C ALA A 103 -5.99 7.39 -12.21
N ARG A 104 -6.93 6.48 -12.46
CA ARG A 104 -8.37 6.68 -12.25
C ARG A 104 -8.89 5.92 -11.04
#